data_AF-A0A7W7U754-F1
#
_entry.id   AF-A0A7W7U754-F1
#
_cell.length_a   1.000
_cell.length_b   1.000
_cell.length_c   1.000
_cell.angle_alpha   90.00
_cell.angle_beta   90.00
_cell.angle_gamma   90.00
#
_symmetry.space_group_name_H-M   'P 1'
#
loop_
_entity.id
_entity.type
_entity.pdbx_description
1 polymer ?
#
loop_
_entity_poly.entity_id
_entity_poly.type
_entity_poly.pdbx_seq_one_letter_code
_entity_poly.pdbx_strand_id
1 'polypeptide(L)'
;MPVAAPARAATASARAALRPVGAVRPLVALVAAALLLVGCGGRATTHHKPGTSHQEATGSSGTLLAARDEDGHRLRELPAADAPTVRVEARPDSEGGWNVHLTVERFRFTPESTGGAALPGRGHARLLVDGRETARLYGPWGYVPPGAHTLTVRLHADDHTVWAVAGAPVQATVRLGATPATAAPSSAPAASASAPPSTAPTDPGRTVTLAITGTTVQPPPSRIELKKGERLTLRITGDRADTVHVHGYDRELPLSPGTPATLTLTVDRTGLFEVETHESGLVLTQLVVR
;
A
#
# COMPACT_ATOMS: atom_id res chain seq x y z
N MET A 1 -101.45 22.71 8.05
CA MET A 1 -102.44 23.64 8.63
C MET A 1 -102.98 22.96 9.89
N PRO A 2 -103.06 23.56 11.11
CA PRO A 2 -102.77 24.94 11.60
C PRO A 2 -101.52 25.03 12.54
N VAL A 3 -100.75 26.14 12.64
CA VAL A 3 -100.88 27.40 13.46
C VAL A 3 -100.50 27.19 14.96
N ALA A 4 -99.27 27.58 15.38
CA ALA A 4 -98.83 28.83 16.09
C ALA A 4 -99.00 28.76 17.64
N ALA A 5 -98.20 29.35 18.55
CA ALA A 5 -96.94 30.09 18.65
C ALA A 5 -96.51 30.08 20.16
N PRO A 6 -95.85 31.09 20.79
CA PRO A 6 -94.40 31.19 21.04
C PRO A 6 -94.01 31.41 22.53
N ALA A 7 -92.71 31.48 22.88
CA ALA A 7 -92.12 32.52 23.75
C ALA A 7 -90.60 32.38 24.06
N ARG A 8 -89.92 33.54 23.91
CA ARG A 8 -88.69 34.11 24.53
C ARG A 8 -88.35 33.62 25.97
N ALA A 9 -87.15 33.79 26.57
CA ALA A 9 -85.85 34.44 26.29
C ALA A 9 -84.83 34.05 27.42
N ALA A 10 -83.52 34.26 27.16
CA ALA A 10 -82.44 34.72 28.08
C ALA A 10 -82.16 33.93 29.40
N THR A 11 -80.96 33.72 29.95
CA THR A 11 -79.61 34.31 29.87
C THR A 11 -78.67 33.43 30.73
N ALA A 12 -77.36 33.42 30.39
CA ALA A 12 -76.14 33.40 31.25
C ALA A 12 -76.11 32.63 32.59
N SER A 13 -74.99 32.12 33.14
CA SER A 13 -73.60 31.86 32.78
C SER A 13 -72.95 31.25 34.04
N ALA A 14 -71.81 30.57 33.85
CA ALA A 14 -70.70 30.42 34.78
C ALA A 14 -70.62 29.26 35.81
N ARG A 15 -69.55 28.49 35.59
CA ARG A 15 -68.47 28.06 36.52
C ARG A 15 -68.65 26.85 37.45
N ALA A 16 -67.83 25.87 37.09
CA ALA A 16 -66.73 25.27 37.89
C ALA A 16 -67.01 24.02 38.75
N ALA A 17 -66.33 22.95 38.32
CA ALA A 17 -65.52 21.99 39.08
C ALA A 17 -66.20 21.04 40.09
N LEU A 18 -66.02 19.72 39.88
CA LEU A 18 -65.15 18.85 40.69
C LEU A 18 -65.21 17.37 40.24
N ARG A 19 -64.01 16.78 40.01
CA ARG A 19 -63.56 15.37 40.27
C ARG A 19 -64.20 14.23 39.43
N PRO A 20 -63.56 13.03 39.27
CA PRO A 20 -62.58 12.38 40.16
C PRO A 20 -61.35 11.73 39.51
N VAL A 21 -60.52 11.18 40.40
CA VAL A 21 -59.29 10.40 40.21
C VAL A 21 -59.56 9.11 39.42
N GLY A 22 -58.69 8.81 38.45
CA GLY A 22 -58.70 7.57 37.70
C GLY A 22 -57.30 7.18 37.21
N ALA A 23 -56.76 6.14 37.85
CA ALA A 23 -55.82 5.14 37.35
C ALA A 23 -54.55 5.58 36.58
N VAL A 24 -53.43 5.30 37.24
CA VAL A 24 -52.06 5.22 36.73
C VAL A 24 -51.97 4.22 35.56
N ARG A 25 -51.38 4.67 34.45
CA ARG A 25 -50.67 3.83 33.48
C ARG A 25 -49.31 4.50 33.21
N PRO A 26 -48.18 3.82 33.38
CA PRO A 26 -46.88 4.42 33.11
C PRO A 26 -46.72 4.56 31.60
N LEU A 27 -46.62 5.80 31.13
CA LEU A 27 -46.17 6.12 29.79
C LEU A 27 -44.67 5.77 29.74
N VAL A 28 -44.33 4.62 29.17
CA VAL A 28 -42.95 4.30 28.79
C VAL A 28 -42.59 5.27 27.67
N ALA A 29 -41.87 6.34 28.03
CA ALA A 29 -41.28 7.26 27.07
C ALA A 29 -40.15 6.54 26.34
N LEU A 30 -40.45 6.02 25.15
CA LEU A 30 -39.46 5.46 24.25
C LEU A 30 -38.69 6.64 23.64
N VAL A 31 -37.62 7.06 24.34
CA VAL A 31 -36.64 7.99 23.80
C VAL A 31 -35.94 7.30 22.66
N ALA A 32 -36.34 7.59 21.42
CA ALA A 32 -35.59 7.23 20.24
C ALA A 32 -34.31 8.09 20.20
N ALA A 33 -33.29 7.64 20.93
CA ALA A 33 -31.93 8.14 20.75
C ALA A 33 -31.44 7.65 19.39
N ALA A 34 -31.55 8.52 18.38
CA ALA A 34 -30.87 8.33 17.11
C ALA A 34 -29.36 8.36 17.38
N LEU A 35 -28.75 7.18 17.59
CA LEU A 35 -27.31 7.02 17.53
C LEU A 35 -26.88 7.31 16.09
N LEU A 36 -26.50 8.56 15.84
CA LEU A 36 -25.59 8.89 14.76
C LEU A 36 -24.29 8.14 15.06
N LEU A 37 -24.11 6.98 14.43
CA LEU A 37 -22.80 6.35 14.28
C LEU A 37 -21.96 7.28 13.40
N VAL A 38 -21.45 8.34 14.00
CA VAL A 38 -20.29 9.07 13.48
C VAL A 38 -19.15 8.08 13.60
N GLY A 39 -18.92 7.32 12.54
CA GLY A 39 -17.66 6.62 12.35
C GLY A 39 -16.56 7.67 12.39
N CYS A 40 -15.81 7.71 13.48
CA CYS A 40 -14.57 8.45 13.54
C CYS A 40 -13.60 7.80 12.55
N GLY A 41 -13.66 8.23 11.29
CA GLY A 41 -12.53 8.09 10.38
C GLY A 41 -11.36 8.80 11.05
N GLY A 42 -10.39 8.02 11.53
CA GLY A 42 -9.20 8.56 12.20
C GLY A 42 -8.55 9.62 11.31
N ARG A 43 -8.33 10.82 11.86
CA ARG A 43 -7.57 11.86 11.18
C ARG A 43 -6.17 11.32 10.91
N ALA A 44 -5.74 11.35 9.65
CA ALA A 44 -4.36 11.14 9.29
C ALA A 44 -3.51 12.27 9.91
N THR A 45 -2.68 11.95 10.88
CA THR A 45 -1.69 12.90 11.43
C THR A 45 -0.42 12.80 10.59
N THR A 46 -0.14 13.82 9.79
CA THR A 46 1.05 13.92 8.95
C THR A 46 2.22 14.47 9.76
N HIS A 47 3.15 13.62 10.22
CA HIS A 47 4.39 14.10 10.84
C HIS A 47 5.54 14.26 9.81
N HIS A 48 5.71 15.51 9.34
CA HIS A 48 6.93 16.26 8.91
C HIS A 48 7.71 15.93 7.59
N LYS A 49 8.48 16.93 7.08
CA LYS A 49 9.14 17.06 5.73
C LYS A 49 10.65 17.38 5.85
N PRO A 50 11.54 17.16 4.83
CA PRO A 50 11.50 17.79 3.48
C PRO A 50 11.56 16.82 2.26
N GLY A 51 10.79 17.10 1.19
CA GLY A 51 10.82 16.37 -0.09
C GLY A 51 9.49 16.32 -0.89
N THR A 52 9.06 17.48 -1.43
CA THR A 52 8.02 17.70 -2.48
C THR A 52 6.58 17.13 -2.33
N SER A 53 5.67 18.08 -2.09
CA SER A 53 4.19 18.03 -2.09
C SER A 53 3.48 17.30 -0.93
N HIS A 54 2.91 18.09 -0.01
CA HIS A 54 1.94 17.63 0.98
C HIS A 54 0.56 18.04 0.46
N GLN A 55 -0.22 17.11 -0.07
CA GLN A 55 -1.66 17.26 0.07
C GLN A 55 -2.01 16.71 1.44
N GLU A 56 -2.53 17.55 2.32
CA GLU A 56 -3.19 17.08 3.53
C GLU A 56 -4.39 16.22 3.10
N ALA A 57 -4.59 15.09 3.75
CA ALA A 57 -5.75 14.23 3.52
C ALA A 57 -7.00 14.90 4.12
N THR A 58 -7.60 15.84 3.39
CA THR A 58 -8.81 16.56 3.79
C THR A 58 -10.04 15.88 3.16
N GLY A 59 -10.30 14.64 3.55
CA GLY A 59 -11.43 13.87 3.03
C GLY A 59 -11.48 12.44 3.55
N SER A 60 -12.55 11.71 3.22
CA SER A 60 -12.61 10.27 3.50
C SER A 60 -11.57 9.53 2.67
N SER A 61 -10.73 8.72 3.32
CA SER A 61 -9.75 7.85 2.67
C SER A 61 -10.30 6.42 2.46
N GLY A 62 -11.62 6.24 2.47
CA GLY A 62 -12.26 4.93 2.43
C GLY A 62 -12.36 4.25 3.80
N THR A 63 -13.07 3.13 3.85
CA THR A 63 -13.36 2.38 5.08
C THR A 63 -12.32 1.29 5.28
N LEU A 64 -11.60 1.31 6.41
CA LEU A 64 -10.71 0.21 6.76
C LEU A 64 -11.50 -1.01 7.25
N LEU A 65 -11.42 -2.11 6.52
CA LEU A 65 -12.09 -3.36 6.84
C LEU A 65 -11.30 -4.14 7.90
N ALA A 66 -11.96 -5.05 8.60
CA ALA A 66 -11.30 -6.03 9.46
C ALA A 66 -10.60 -7.13 8.63
N ALA A 67 -11.09 -7.37 7.41
CA ALA A 67 -10.49 -8.28 6.46
C ALA A 67 -9.05 -7.89 6.11
N ARG A 68 -8.23 -8.91 5.85
CA ARG A 68 -6.84 -8.81 5.42
C ARG A 68 -6.62 -9.65 4.19
N ASP A 69 -5.62 -9.28 3.40
CA ASP A 69 -5.14 -10.12 2.31
C ASP A 69 -4.28 -11.28 2.83
N GLU A 70 -3.76 -12.10 1.92
CA GLU A 70 -2.97 -13.28 2.24
C GLU A 70 -1.68 -12.94 3.00
N ASP A 71 -1.12 -11.75 2.79
CA ASP A 71 0.08 -11.24 3.43
C ASP A 71 -0.21 -10.42 4.70
N GLY A 72 -1.48 -10.36 5.12
CA GLY A 72 -1.91 -9.72 6.35
C GLY A 72 -2.16 -8.21 6.23
N HIS A 73 -2.10 -7.61 5.04
CA HIS A 73 -2.42 -6.20 4.83
C HIS A 73 -3.93 -5.97 4.96
N ARG A 74 -4.33 -4.93 5.70
CA ARG A 74 -5.75 -4.59 5.83
C ARG A 74 -6.32 -4.05 4.52
N LEU A 75 -7.57 -4.39 4.24
CA LEU A 75 -8.31 -3.87 3.10
C LEU A 75 -8.92 -2.50 3.42
N ARG A 76 -8.89 -1.61 2.43
CA ARG A 76 -9.44 -0.25 2.46
C ARG A 76 -10.46 -0.10 1.34
N GLU A 77 -11.73 -0.09 1.74
CA GLU A 77 -12.86 -0.10 0.83
C GLU A 77 -13.22 1.29 0.31
N LEU A 78 -13.39 1.38 -1.00
CA LEU A 78 -13.96 2.53 -1.69
C LEU A 78 -15.27 2.12 -2.40
N PRO A 79 -16.23 3.06 -2.56
CA PRO A 79 -17.33 2.87 -3.49
C PRO A 79 -16.81 2.53 -4.90
N ALA A 80 -17.48 1.64 -5.62
CA ALA A 80 -17.05 1.21 -6.97
C ALA A 80 -16.93 2.38 -7.97
N ALA A 81 -17.69 3.47 -7.76
CA ALA A 81 -17.62 4.70 -8.56
C ALA A 81 -16.32 5.50 -8.34
N ASP A 82 -15.63 5.30 -7.22
CA ASP A 82 -14.41 6.02 -6.85
C ASP A 82 -13.17 5.12 -6.86
N ALA A 83 -13.38 3.81 -6.91
CA ALA A 83 -12.30 2.84 -6.78
C ALA A 83 -11.34 2.87 -7.98
N PRO A 84 -10.03 2.70 -7.72
CA PRO A 84 -9.05 2.51 -8.77
C PRO A 84 -9.28 1.17 -9.49
N THR A 85 -8.77 1.07 -10.72
CA THR A 85 -8.71 -0.19 -11.47
C THR A 85 -7.32 -0.44 -12.01
N VAL A 86 -7.00 -1.70 -12.25
CA VAL A 86 -5.75 -2.12 -12.89
C VAL A 86 -6.03 -3.19 -13.94
N ARG A 87 -5.36 -3.11 -15.08
CA ARG A 87 -5.23 -4.16 -16.09
C ARG A 87 -3.75 -4.44 -16.31
N VAL A 88 -3.46 -5.69 -16.67
CA VAL A 88 -2.09 -6.18 -16.84
C VAL A 88 -1.95 -6.72 -18.25
N GLU A 89 -0.94 -6.22 -18.95
CA GLU A 89 -0.46 -6.79 -20.20
C GLU A 89 0.97 -7.29 -19.98
N ALA A 90 1.23 -8.54 -20.34
CA ALA A 90 2.56 -9.13 -20.22
C ALA A 90 3.04 -9.59 -21.59
N ARG A 91 4.29 -9.28 -21.91
CA ARG A 91 4.94 -9.68 -23.16
C ARG A 91 6.28 -10.33 -22.85
N PRO A 92 6.70 -11.36 -23.60
CA PRO A 92 8.05 -11.88 -23.52
C PRO A 92 9.09 -10.76 -23.64
N ASP A 93 10.08 -10.76 -22.75
CA ASP A 93 11.28 -9.91 -22.89
C ASP A 93 12.35 -10.65 -23.71
N SER A 94 13.09 -9.94 -24.57
CA SER A 94 14.09 -10.53 -25.47
C SER A 94 15.31 -11.10 -24.74
N GLU A 95 15.64 -10.57 -23.56
CA GLU A 95 16.71 -11.06 -22.69
C GLU A 95 16.20 -12.15 -21.72
N GLY A 96 14.93 -12.53 -21.86
CA GLY A 96 14.26 -13.56 -21.06
C GLY A 96 13.34 -12.98 -20.00
N GLY A 97 12.27 -13.72 -19.68
CA GLY A 97 11.25 -13.28 -18.74
C GLY A 97 10.12 -12.54 -19.42
N TRP A 98 9.44 -11.70 -18.64
CA TRP A 98 8.24 -10.99 -19.08
C TRP A 98 8.33 -9.51 -18.71
N ASN A 99 8.16 -8.65 -19.71
CA ASN A 99 7.86 -7.24 -19.50
C ASN A 99 6.36 -7.09 -19.23
N VAL A 100 6.05 -6.50 -18.08
CA VAL A 100 4.69 -6.28 -17.61
C VAL A 100 4.36 -4.80 -17.68
N HIS A 101 3.25 -4.46 -18.33
CA HIS A 101 2.68 -3.12 -18.36
C HIS A 101 1.35 -3.08 -17.63
N LEU A 102 1.18 -2.10 -16.77
CA LEU A 102 -0.03 -1.81 -16.03
C LEU A 102 -0.76 -0.65 -16.68
N THR A 103 -2.03 -0.87 -17.01
CA THR A 103 -2.95 0.22 -17.30
C THR A 103 -3.84 0.43 -16.09
N VAL A 104 -3.81 1.63 -15.52
CA VAL A 104 -4.58 1.97 -14.31
C VAL A 104 -5.56 3.10 -14.59
N GLU A 105 -6.72 3.06 -13.95
CA GLU A 105 -7.70 4.15 -13.96
C GLU A 105 -8.02 4.58 -12.53
N ARG A 106 -8.30 5.87 -12.34
CA ARG A 106 -8.55 6.46 -11.00
C ARG A 106 -7.46 6.12 -9.98
N PHE A 107 -6.25 5.85 -10.47
CA PHE A 107 -5.08 5.54 -9.68
C PHE A 107 -3.91 6.38 -10.14
N ARG A 108 -3.15 6.92 -9.19
CA ARG A 108 -1.89 7.61 -9.44
C ARG A 108 -0.79 6.95 -8.62
N PHE A 109 0.28 6.53 -9.28
CA PHE A 109 1.50 6.13 -8.58
C PHE A 109 2.10 7.32 -7.82
N THR A 110 2.43 7.12 -6.55
CA THR A 110 2.99 8.13 -5.66
C THR A 110 4.25 7.62 -4.94
N PRO A 111 5.32 7.27 -5.67
CA PRO A 111 6.59 6.85 -5.06
C PRO A 111 7.14 7.83 -4.02
N GLU A 112 6.83 9.11 -4.17
CA GLU A 112 7.19 10.19 -3.26
C GLU A 112 6.41 10.19 -1.93
N SER A 113 5.34 9.40 -1.80
CA SER A 113 4.44 9.38 -0.64
C SER A 113 4.25 8.01 0.00
N THR A 114 4.91 6.96 -0.51
CA THR A 114 4.90 5.63 0.11
C THR A 114 5.29 5.68 1.58
N GLY A 115 4.54 4.98 2.44
CA GLY A 115 4.63 5.05 3.91
C GLY A 115 3.83 6.20 4.53
N GLY A 116 3.28 7.10 3.71
CA GLY A 116 2.41 8.21 4.11
C GLY A 116 0.96 7.80 4.33
N ALA A 117 0.07 8.78 4.51
CA ALA A 117 -1.36 8.53 4.70
C ALA A 117 -2.04 8.10 3.40
N ALA A 118 -3.03 7.20 3.49
CA ALA A 118 -3.86 6.84 2.35
C ALA A 118 -4.67 8.02 1.80
N LEU A 119 -4.43 8.34 0.53
CA LEU A 119 -5.28 9.23 -0.27
C LEU A 119 -6.00 8.39 -1.33
N PRO A 120 -7.33 8.56 -1.53
CA PRO A 120 -8.10 7.78 -2.51
C PRO A 120 -7.43 7.74 -3.89
N GLY A 121 -7.29 6.53 -4.43
CA GLY A 121 -6.73 6.33 -5.77
C GLY A 121 -5.24 6.68 -5.88
N ARG A 122 -4.46 6.56 -4.80
CA ARG A 122 -3.01 6.78 -4.82
C ARG A 122 -2.26 5.62 -4.18
N GLY A 123 -0.98 5.49 -4.50
CA GLY A 123 -0.07 4.55 -3.85
C GLY A 123 0.88 3.86 -4.82
N HIS A 124 1.03 2.55 -4.64
CA HIS A 124 1.92 1.68 -5.40
C HIS A 124 1.21 0.36 -5.75
N ALA A 125 1.76 -0.39 -6.70
CA ALA A 125 1.29 -1.75 -6.99
C ALA A 125 2.24 -2.79 -6.38
N ARG A 126 1.71 -3.96 -6.05
CA ARG A 126 2.49 -5.14 -5.66
C ARG A 126 2.35 -6.22 -6.73
N LEU A 127 3.46 -6.83 -7.12
CA LEU A 127 3.49 -8.02 -7.95
C LEU A 127 3.56 -9.23 -7.06
N LEU A 128 2.62 -10.16 -7.28
CA LEU A 128 2.63 -11.48 -6.71
C LEU A 128 2.83 -12.49 -7.84
N VAL A 129 3.92 -13.25 -7.76
CA VAL A 129 4.23 -14.34 -8.70
C VAL A 129 3.93 -15.65 -7.98
N ASP A 130 3.01 -16.42 -8.53
CA ASP A 130 2.53 -17.69 -7.94
C ASP A 130 2.04 -17.52 -6.50
N GLY A 131 1.39 -16.38 -6.24
CA GLY A 131 0.81 -16.03 -4.94
C GLY A 131 1.81 -15.49 -3.93
N ARG A 132 3.10 -15.35 -4.27
CA ARG A 132 4.11 -14.73 -3.40
C ARG A 132 4.44 -13.33 -3.87
N GLU A 133 4.46 -12.37 -2.97
CA GLU A 133 4.90 -11.02 -3.31
C GLU A 133 6.39 -11.01 -3.70
N THR A 134 6.70 -10.44 -4.87
CA THR A 134 8.07 -10.39 -5.40
C THR A 134 8.58 -8.99 -5.68
N ALA A 135 7.69 -8.02 -5.88
CA ALA A 135 8.10 -6.65 -6.19
C ALA A 135 7.03 -5.61 -5.87
N ARG A 136 7.48 -4.40 -5.56
CA ARG A 136 6.69 -3.16 -5.56
C ARG A 136 6.90 -2.44 -6.89
N LEU A 137 5.83 -1.92 -7.49
CA LEU A 137 5.92 -1.00 -8.63
C LEU A 137 5.45 0.39 -8.25
N TYR A 138 6.31 1.35 -8.55
CA TYR A 138 6.03 2.78 -8.42
C TYR A 138 5.68 3.46 -9.75
N GLY A 139 5.39 2.64 -10.76
CA GLY A 139 5.06 3.06 -12.09
C GLY A 139 4.41 1.91 -12.86
N PRO A 140 4.07 2.13 -14.13
CA PRO A 140 3.28 1.18 -14.88
C PRO A 140 4.09 -0.02 -15.40
N TRP A 141 5.41 -0.05 -15.25
CA TRP A 141 6.24 -1.12 -15.81
C TRP A 141 6.85 -1.99 -14.71
N GLY A 142 6.90 -3.30 -14.96
CA GLY A 142 7.56 -4.29 -14.10
C GLY A 142 8.14 -5.45 -14.91
N TYR A 143 8.92 -6.28 -14.23
CA TYR A 143 9.55 -7.47 -14.79
C TYR A 143 9.17 -8.71 -13.99
N VAL A 144 8.89 -9.82 -14.68
CA VAL A 144 8.69 -11.13 -14.06
C VAL A 144 9.72 -12.11 -14.64
N PRO A 145 10.36 -12.95 -13.80
CA PRO A 145 11.33 -13.94 -14.25
C PRO A 145 10.78 -14.88 -15.36
N PRO A 146 11.67 -15.50 -16.15
CA PRO A 146 11.27 -16.51 -17.12
C PRO A 146 10.60 -17.71 -16.44
N GLY A 147 9.54 -18.21 -17.08
CA GLY A 147 8.79 -19.34 -16.57
C GLY A 147 7.29 -19.18 -16.78
N ALA A 148 6.58 -20.29 -16.60
CA ALA A 148 5.13 -20.27 -16.50
C ALA A 148 4.75 -19.84 -15.08
N HIS A 149 3.98 -18.76 -14.98
CA HIS A 149 3.62 -18.15 -13.71
C HIS A 149 2.16 -17.71 -13.71
N THR A 150 1.55 -17.70 -12.52
CA THR A 150 0.33 -16.91 -12.27
C THR A 150 0.76 -15.58 -11.69
N LEU A 151 0.62 -14.51 -12.48
CA LEU A 151 0.94 -13.15 -12.07
C LEU A 151 -0.31 -12.47 -11.54
N THR A 152 -0.27 -11.97 -10.32
CA THR A 152 -1.28 -11.06 -9.76
C THR A 152 -0.64 -9.69 -9.50
N VAL A 153 -1.32 -8.63 -9.91
CA VAL A 153 -0.95 -7.24 -9.59
C VAL A 153 -2.03 -6.65 -8.72
N ARG A 154 -1.67 -6.18 -7.53
CA ARG A 154 -2.58 -5.63 -6.51
C ARG A 154 -2.26 -4.16 -6.27
N LEU A 155 -3.28 -3.31 -6.13
CA LEU A 155 -3.09 -1.89 -5.82
C LEU A 155 -3.14 -1.63 -4.32
N HIS A 156 -2.11 -0.96 -3.81
CA HIS A 156 -1.99 -0.56 -2.41
C HIS A 156 -2.03 0.96 -2.31
N ALA A 157 -2.54 1.44 -1.17
CA ALA A 157 -2.44 2.82 -0.74
C ALA A 157 -1.02 3.15 -0.26
N ASP A 158 -0.74 4.44 -0.10
CA ASP A 158 0.53 4.93 0.46
C ASP A 158 0.79 4.39 1.87
N ASP A 159 -0.24 4.13 2.69
CA ASP A 159 -0.13 3.54 4.03
C ASP A 159 -0.03 2.00 4.02
N HIS A 160 0.22 1.41 2.85
CA HIS A 160 0.30 -0.03 2.57
C HIS A 160 -1.01 -0.83 2.73
N THR A 161 -2.14 -0.19 2.99
CA THR A 161 -3.44 -0.87 2.95
C THR A 161 -3.84 -1.22 1.52
N VAL A 162 -4.55 -2.33 1.34
CA VAL A 162 -4.97 -2.84 0.02
C VAL A 162 -6.23 -2.11 -0.41
N TRP A 163 -6.23 -1.47 -1.59
CA TRP A 163 -7.47 -0.92 -2.13
C TRP A 163 -8.47 -2.03 -2.38
N ALA A 164 -9.72 -1.83 -1.99
CA ALA A 164 -10.76 -2.84 -2.09
C ALA A 164 -12.11 -2.27 -2.58
N VAL A 165 -12.91 -3.13 -3.21
CA VAL A 165 -14.29 -2.86 -3.61
C VAL A 165 -15.14 -4.07 -3.25
N ALA A 166 -16.24 -3.84 -2.54
CA ALA A 166 -17.14 -4.91 -2.08
C ALA A 166 -16.38 -6.02 -1.32
N GLY A 167 -15.46 -5.62 -0.45
CA GLY A 167 -14.62 -6.52 0.35
C GLY A 167 -13.53 -7.28 -0.42
N ALA A 168 -13.40 -7.11 -1.74
CA ALA A 168 -12.38 -7.78 -2.56
C ALA A 168 -11.22 -6.84 -2.91
N PRO A 169 -9.95 -7.30 -2.91
CA PRO A 169 -8.81 -6.52 -3.37
C PRO A 169 -8.97 -6.02 -4.81
N VAL A 170 -8.58 -4.78 -5.06
CA VAL A 170 -8.39 -4.24 -6.41
C VAL A 170 -7.11 -4.85 -6.98
N GLN A 171 -7.29 -5.84 -7.83
CA GLN A 171 -6.18 -6.58 -8.45
C GLN A 171 -6.54 -7.09 -9.85
N ALA A 172 -5.52 -7.46 -10.61
CA ALA A 172 -5.66 -8.17 -11.88
C ALA A 172 -4.72 -9.38 -11.89
N THR A 173 -5.21 -10.50 -12.43
CA THR A 173 -4.46 -11.76 -12.50
C THR A 173 -4.37 -12.25 -13.95
N VAL A 174 -3.18 -12.61 -14.39
CA VAL A 174 -2.91 -13.17 -15.73
C VAL A 174 -2.03 -14.40 -15.62
N ARG A 175 -2.24 -15.38 -16.51
CA ARG A 175 -1.31 -16.51 -16.65
C ARG A 175 -0.26 -16.19 -17.69
N LEU A 176 1.00 -16.35 -17.30
CA LEU A 176 2.16 -16.25 -18.16
C LEU A 176 2.52 -17.67 -18.62
N GLY A 177 2.70 -17.85 -19.93
CA GLY A 177 3.10 -19.13 -20.49
C GLY A 177 4.55 -19.47 -20.16
N ALA A 178 4.99 -20.69 -20.47
CA ALA A 178 6.43 -20.93 -20.56
C ALA A 178 6.94 -20.18 -21.79
N THR A 179 7.69 -19.09 -21.61
CA THR A 179 8.48 -18.51 -22.70
C THR A 179 9.47 -19.60 -23.12
N PRO A 180 9.51 -20.05 -24.39
CA PRO A 180 10.58 -20.93 -24.82
C PRO A 180 11.88 -20.15 -24.62
N ALA A 181 12.73 -20.67 -23.74
CA ALA A 181 14.08 -20.15 -23.58
C ALA A 181 14.70 -20.11 -24.98
N THR A 182 15.11 -18.93 -25.44
CA THR A 182 15.94 -18.81 -26.64
C THR A 182 17.08 -19.82 -26.49
N ALA A 183 17.09 -20.82 -27.36
CA ALA A 183 18.11 -21.86 -27.36
C ALA A 183 19.47 -21.17 -27.51
N ALA A 184 20.28 -21.25 -26.47
CA ALA A 184 21.69 -20.91 -26.56
C ALA A 184 22.32 -21.77 -27.67
N PRO A 185 23.05 -21.21 -28.64
CA PRO A 185 23.89 -22.04 -29.47
C PRO A 185 25.01 -22.60 -28.59
N SER A 186 24.95 -23.92 -28.42
CA SER A 186 26.08 -24.72 -27.95
C SER A 186 27.16 -24.68 -29.02
N SER A 187 28.34 -24.15 -28.67
CA SER A 187 29.58 -24.48 -29.35
C SER A 187 30.66 -24.85 -28.32
N ALA A 188 31.17 -26.06 -28.54
CA ALA A 188 32.05 -26.94 -27.78
C ALA A 188 33.43 -26.36 -27.34
N PRO A 189 34.24 -27.12 -26.55
CA PRO A 189 35.28 -26.61 -25.67
C PRO A 189 36.73 -26.69 -26.23
N ALA A 190 37.64 -25.92 -25.62
CA ALA A 190 39.11 -26.02 -25.50
C ALA A 190 39.72 -24.60 -25.62
N ALA A 191 40.73 -24.16 -24.87
CA ALA A 191 41.76 -24.84 -24.10
C ALA A 191 42.23 -23.97 -22.92
N SER A 192 42.80 -24.62 -21.91
CA SER A 192 43.55 -24.02 -20.82
C SER A 192 44.71 -23.15 -21.33
N ALA A 193 44.76 -21.91 -20.87
CA ALA A 193 45.99 -21.16 -20.72
C ALA A 193 45.98 -20.49 -19.35
N SER A 194 46.86 -20.96 -18.48
CA SER A 194 47.10 -20.41 -17.15
C SER A 194 47.73 -19.02 -17.30
N ALA A 195 47.05 -17.98 -16.82
CA ALA A 195 47.62 -16.65 -16.62
C ALA A 195 47.46 -16.28 -15.13
N PRO A 196 48.45 -15.63 -14.51
CA PRO A 196 48.45 -15.35 -13.06
C PRO A 196 47.30 -14.41 -12.68
N PRO A 197 46.84 -14.42 -11.41
CA PRO A 197 45.79 -13.51 -10.97
C PRO A 197 46.31 -12.07 -11.06
N SER A 198 45.84 -11.35 -12.07
CA SER A 198 45.94 -9.89 -12.08
C SER A 198 44.94 -9.40 -11.03
N THR A 199 45.45 -9.01 -9.87
CA THR A 199 44.72 -8.22 -8.87
C THR A 199 44.28 -6.91 -9.53
N ALA A 200 43.12 -6.94 -10.19
CA ALA A 200 42.43 -5.74 -10.60
C ALA A 200 42.01 -5.02 -9.31
N PRO A 201 42.18 -3.69 -9.21
CA PRO A 201 41.64 -2.95 -8.10
C PRO A 201 40.13 -3.18 -8.10
N THR A 202 39.60 -3.80 -7.06
CA THR A 202 38.18 -3.79 -6.77
C THR A 202 37.80 -2.32 -6.66
N ASP A 203 37.19 -1.77 -7.71
CA ASP A 203 36.54 -0.47 -7.65
C ASP A 203 35.69 -0.50 -6.36
N PRO A 204 36.02 0.34 -5.35
CA PRO A 204 35.48 0.17 -4.00
C PRO A 204 33.94 0.29 -3.97
N GLY A 205 33.35 0.73 -5.08
CA GLY A 205 31.93 0.94 -5.18
C GLY A 205 31.50 2.08 -4.27
N ARG A 206 30.22 2.41 -4.30
CA ARG A 206 29.65 3.37 -3.38
C ARG A 206 29.33 2.69 -2.06
N THR A 207 29.76 3.27 -0.94
CA THR A 207 29.37 2.79 0.39
C THR A 207 28.37 3.76 1.02
N VAL A 208 27.27 3.22 1.55
CA VAL A 208 26.22 3.96 2.26
C VAL A 208 26.10 3.39 3.65
N THR A 209 26.19 4.23 4.67
CA THR A 209 26.02 3.81 6.07
C THR A 209 24.66 4.25 6.59
N LEU A 210 23.93 3.32 7.20
CA LEU A 210 22.58 3.51 7.74
C LEU A 210 22.55 2.99 9.18
N ALA A 211 21.83 3.68 10.06
CA ALA A 211 21.60 3.28 11.43
C ALA A 211 20.10 3.31 11.75
N ILE A 212 19.62 2.35 12.53
CA ILE A 212 18.23 2.24 12.97
C ILE A 212 18.20 2.30 14.49
N THR A 213 17.46 3.28 15.03
CA THR A 213 17.19 3.41 16.47
C THR A 213 15.69 3.56 16.67
N GLY A 214 15.06 2.56 17.29
CA GLY A 214 13.61 2.45 17.42
C GLY A 214 12.92 2.44 16.06
N THR A 215 12.17 3.50 15.77
CA THR A 215 11.49 3.72 14.48
C THR A 215 12.19 4.75 13.59
N THR A 216 13.39 5.21 13.98
CA THR A 216 14.13 6.25 13.27
C THR A 216 15.29 5.65 12.48
N VAL A 217 15.45 6.09 11.23
CA VAL A 217 16.58 5.74 10.36
C VAL A 217 17.49 6.96 10.20
N GLN A 218 18.81 6.76 10.30
CA GLN A 218 19.84 7.78 10.13
C GLN A 218 20.88 7.37 9.07
N PRO A 219 21.19 8.21 8.07
CA PRO A 219 20.46 9.43 7.71
C PRO A 219 18.97 9.16 7.42
N PRO A 220 18.10 10.18 7.48
CA PRO A 220 16.70 10.02 7.12
C PRO A 220 16.55 9.39 5.74
N PRO A 221 15.52 8.55 5.52
CA PRO A 221 15.31 7.88 4.26
C PRO A 221 15.29 8.86 3.09
N SER A 222 16.12 8.60 2.09
CA SER A 222 16.30 9.44 0.92
C SER A 222 16.64 8.61 -0.31
N ARG A 223 16.69 9.27 -1.48
CA ARG A 223 17.04 8.63 -2.75
C ARG A 223 18.54 8.68 -3.00
N ILE A 224 19.07 7.56 -3.46
CA ILE A 224 20.47 7.38 -3.84
C ILE A 224 20.50 7.08 -5.33
N GLU A 225 20.97 8.05 -6.11
CA GLU A 225 21.13 7.86 -7.55
C GLU A 225 22.39 7.05 -7.85
N LEU A 226 22.24 6.01 -8.65
CA LEU A 226 23.28 5.06 -9.02
C LEU A 226 23.24 4.84 -10.53
N LYS A 227 24.40 4.54 -11.12
CA LYS A 227 24.48 4.13 -12.52
C LYS A 227 24.22 2.64 -12.64
N LYS A 228 23.54 2.22 -13.71
CA LYS A 228 23.42 0.79 -14.04
C LYS A 228 24.82 0.13 -14.08
N GLY A 229 24.98 -0.95 -13.35
CA GLY A 229 26.24 -1.70 -13.20
C GLY A 229 27.16 -1.19 -12.08
N GLU A 230 26.80 -0.12 -11.37
CA GLU A 230 27.56 0.38 -10.21
C GLU A 230 27.54 -0.63 -9.05
N ARG A 231 28.66 -0.76 -8.33
CA ARG A 231 28.73 -1.57 -7.10
C ARG A 231 28.32 -0.73 -5.90
N LEU A 232 27.34 -1.18 -5.14
CA LEU A 232 26.84 -0.54 -3.92
C LEU A 232 27.11 -1.45 -2.72
N THR A 233 27.65 -0.89 -1.64
CA THR A 233 27.78 -1.52 -0.32
C THR A 233 26.92 -0.77 0.69
N LEU A 234 25.93 -1.45 1.26
CA LEU A 234 25.12 -0.97 2.36
C LEU A 234 25.73 -1.47 3.67
N ARG A 235 26.10 -0.55 4.57
CA ARG A 235 26.54 -0.86 5.93
C ARG A 235 25.46 -0.41 6.90
N ILE A 236 24.81 -1.36 7.59
CA ILE A 236 23.60 -1.10 8.36
C ILE A 236 23.81 -1.56 9.80
N THR A 237 23.48 -0.72 10.77
CA THR A 237 23.46 -1.05 12.20
C THR A 237 22.05 -0.86 12.73
N GLY A 238 21.45 -1.89 13.34
CA GLY A 238 20.15 -1.78 14.02
C GLY A 238 20.27 -1.96 15.53
N ASP A 239 19.34 -1.40 16.29
CA ASP A 239 19.23 -1.57 17.75
C ASP A 239 18.43 -2.81 18.18
N ARG A 240 17.87 -3.55 17.21
CA ARG A 240 17.12 -4.79 17.39
C ARG A 240 17.45 -5.82 16.30
N ALA A 241 17.05 -7.06 16.52
CA ALA A 241 17.09 -8.09 15.49
C ALA A 241 16.02 -7.79 14.42
N ASP A 242 16.40 -7.91 13.15
CA ASP A 242 15.54 -7.68 11.98
C ASP A 242 16.21 -8.27 10.72
N THR A 243 15.55 -8.20 9.57
CA THR A 243 16.11 -8.57 8.26
C THR A 243 15.91 -7.42 7.29
N VAL A 244 16.98 -6.95 6.65
CA VAL A 244 16.87 -5.93 5.59
C VAL A 244 16.69 -6.60 4.24
N HIS A 245 15.73 -6.13 3.45
CA HIS A 245 15.52 -6.54 2.06
C HIS A 245 15.89 -5.40 1.10
N VAL A 246 16.53 -5.74 -0.01
CA VAL A 246 16.62 -4.86 -1.19
C VAL A 246 15.65 -5.38 -2.23
N HIS A 247 14.51 -4.70 -2.36
CA HIS A 247 13.45 -5.07 -3.30
C HIS A 247 13.98 -5.05 -4.74
N GLY A 248 13.57 -6.04 -5.53
CA GLY A 248 14.00 -6.18 -6.93
C GLY A 248 15.41 -6.73 -7.13
N TYR A 249 16.17 -7.06 -6.07
CA TYR A 249 17.47 -7.74 -6.16
C TYR A 249 17.54 -9.06 -5.40
N ASP A 250 16.46 -9.47 -4.72
CA ASP A 250 16.39 -10.71 -3.90
C ASP A 250 17.58 -10.81 -2.92
N ARG A 251 17.90 -9.68 -2.28
CA ARG A 251 19.02 -9.55 -1.33
C ARG A 251 18.49 -9.31 0.07
N GLU A 252 19.01 -10.10 1.00
CA GLU A 252 18.64 -10.04 2.41
C GLU A 252 19.88 -9.88 3.28
N LEU A 253 19.75 -9.11 4.36
CA LEU A 253 20.79 -8.91 5.35
C LEU A 253 20.21 -9.06 6.76
N PRO A 254 20.55 -10.13 7.51
CA PRO A 254 20.16 -10.24 8.90
C PRO A 254 20.88 -9.18 9.75
N LEU A 255 20.13 -8.51 10.63
CA LEU A 255 20.65 -7.56 11.61
C LEU A 255 20.65 -8.18 13.00
N SER A 256 21.75 -7.98 13.72
CA SER A 256 21.85 -8.26 15.15
C SER A 256 21.97 -6.94 15.92
N PRO A 257 21.35 -6.81 17.10
CA PRO A 257 21.38 -5.58 17.89
C PRO A 257 22.81 -5.05 18.09
N GLY A 258 23.03 -3.78 17.75
CA GLY A 258 24.29 -3.07 17.93
C GLY A 258 25.44 -3.51 17.02
N THR A 259 25.26 -4.52 16.18
CA THR A 259 26.33 -5.07 15.32
C THR A 259 26.17 -4.57 13.89
N PRO A 260 27.17 -3.85 13.33
CA PRO A 260 27.13 -3.44 11.94
C PRO A 260 27.18 -4.65 11.00
N ALA A 261 26.25 -4.72 10.06
CA ALA A 261 26.20 -5.72 9.00
C ALA A 261 26.38 -5.07 7.63
N THR A 262 26.88 -5.82 6.64
CA THR A 262 27.16 -5.28 5.30
C THR A 262 26.56 -6.13 4.19
N LEU A 263 25.95 -5.48 3.21
CA LEU A 263 25.44 -6.10 2.00
C LEU A 263 26.01 -5.39 0.77
N THR A 264 26.65 -6.13 -0.12
CA THR A 264 27.18 -5.61 -1.39
C THR A 264 26.39 -6.17 -2.56
N LEU A 265 25.97 -5.30 -3.47
CA LEU A 265 25.34 -5.69 -4.74
C LEU A 265 25.87 -4.86 -5.91
N THR A 266 25.72 -5.42 -7.11
CA THR A 266 25.83 -4.66 -8.36
C THR A 266 24.43 -4.24 -8.78
N VAL A 267 24.22 -2.95 -9.01
CA VAL A 267 22.91 -2.41 -9.39
C VAL A 267 22.71 -2.46 -10.91
N ASP A 268 22.45 -3.65 -11.44
CA ASP A 268 22.34 -3.94 -12.87
C ASP A 268 20.92 -3.79 -13.46
N ARG A 269 19.92 -3.45 -12.64
CA ARG A 269 18.53 -3.22 -13.06
C ARG A 269 18.19 -1.74 -12.96
N THR A 270 17.71 -1.13 -14.03
CA THR A 270 17.21 0.25 -14.04
C THR A 270 15.87 0.34 -13.32
N GLY A 271 15.65 1.36 -12.48
CA GLY A 271 14.40 1.51 -11.74
C GLY A 271 14.55 2.20 -10.38
N LEU A 272 13.48 2.16 -9.59
CA LEU A 272 13.43 2.62 -8.19
C LEU A 272 13.27 1.39 -7.29
N PHE A 273 14.22 1.18 -6.37
CA PHE A 273 14.25 0.00 -5.50
C PHE A 273 14.29 0.43 -4.04
N GLU A 274 13.39 -0.10 -3.21
CA GLU A 274 13.41 0.18 -1.76
C GLU A 274 14.32 -0.78 -1.01
N VAL A 275 15.03 -0.22 -0.03
CA VAL A 275 15.74 -0.97 1.00
C VAL A 275 14.95 -0.80 2.28
N GLU A 276 14.43 -1.87 2.87
CA GLU A 276 13.60 -1.81 4.08
C GLU A 276 13.88 -2.96 5.03
N THR A 277 13.43 -2.83 6.27
CA THR A 277 13.38 -3.95 7.23
C THR A 277 12.09 -4.76 7.09
N HIS A 278 12.19 -6.08 7.29
CA HIS A 278 11.07 -7.02 7.21
C HIS A 278 10.14 -6.88 8.41
N GLU A 279 10.67 -7.08 9.61
CA GLU A 279 9.87 -7.22 10.83
C GLU A 279 9.33 -5.86 11.28
N SER A 280 10.16 -4.81 11.14
CA SER A 280 9.78 -3.46 11.54
C SER A 280 9.17 -2.59 10.43
N GLY A 281 9.22 -3.04 9.18
CA GLY A 281 8.63 -2.32 8.04
C GLY A 281 9.21 -0.92 7.81
N LEU A 282 10.45 -0.66 8.23
CA LEU A 282 11.10 0.64 8.12
C LEU A 282 11.80 0.75 6.78
N VAL A 283 11.40 1.73 5.97
CA VAL A 283 12.14 2.09 4.76
C VAL A 283 13.43 2.78 5.15
N LEU A 284 14.57 2.24 4.70
CA LEU A 284 15.90 2.76 5.00
C LEU A 284 16.37 3.76 3.94
N THR A 285 16.18 3.43 2.66
CA THR A 285 16.55 4.27 1.52
C THR A 285 15.88 3.77 0.23
N GLN A 286 15.89 4.60 -0.81
CA GLN A 286 15.45 4.25 -2.16
C GLN A 286 16.64 4.36 -3.13
N LEU A 287 16.93 3.30 -3.88
CA LEU A 287 17.95 3.28 -4.92
C LEU A 287 17.31 3.67 -6.25
N VAL A 288 17.82 4.72 -6.90
CA VAL A 288 17.40 5.16 -8.24
C VAL A 288 18.50 4.77 -9.22
N VAL A 289 18.27 3.75 -10.03
CA VAL A 289 19.26 3.24 -10.98
C VAL A 289 18.92 3.72 -12.39
N ARG A 290 19.85 4.44 -13.01
CA ARG A 290 19.71 5.00 -14.36
C ARG A 290 20.83 4.54 -15.29
#